data_AF-A0A258IF98-F1
#
_entry.id   AF-A0A258IF98-F1
#
_cell.length_a   1.000
_cell.length_b   1.000
_cell.length_c   1.000
_cell.angle_alpha   90.00
_cell.angle_beta   90.00
_cell.angle_gamma   90.00
#
_symmetry.space_group_name_H-M   'P 1'
#
loop_
_entity.id
_entity.type
_entity.pdbx_description
1 polymer ?
#
loop_
_entity_poly.entity_id
_entity_poly.type
_entity_poly.pdbx_seq_one_letter_code
_entity_poly.pdbx_strand_id
1 'polypeptide(L)'
;MPQTPQSKPTYNPALSGNPQSSTLRSYPNGNPDAGYNPPGVRNTGSALPLHPAEPVIHNYDAEGPAAGRLGFRWTYGSNVAAKNRDPRVQVVQYNEDTFVMRQNVCINWQAPFTHLLFGNNGALLIDTGATANGDYYPLRETVDAVIGRWADARGRKTVPLTIAFTSGEDVAQNQGLVQFMDRPHTTIVPKPLGVMKQHYGLSSNWPNGTGTIDLGDRVITVIPTPGTHKDGVSFYDPYCDILFTGDLLFPGCINISNDGDFVTSLERLQGFASANPVQWILGGHIDMMFVPGKHYPRFATYKPYERVLEMTPAMIDDALASAREVQGREVKFIRPDFVLFNGVSPDARAGEWPEGVPNITAPQPY
;
A
#
# COMPACT_ATOMS: atom_id res chain seq x y z
N MET A 1 -37.34 -44.87 16.36
CA MET A 1 -36.67 -44.44 15.11
C MET A 1 -35.30 -45.11 15.08
N PRO A 2 -35.03 -46.08 14.20
CA PRO A 2 -33.69 -46.63 14.08
C PRO A 2 -32.78 -45.64 13.34
N GLN A 3 -31.60 -45.38 13.89
CA GLN A 3 -30.57 -44.55 13.26
C GLN A 3 -30.00 -45.29 12.04
N THR A 4 -30.10 -44.67 10.88
CA THR A 4 -29.45 -45.10 9.64
C THR A 4 -27.92 -45.05 9.83
N PRO A 5 -27.16 -46.10 9.44
CA PRO A 5 -25.70 -46.04 9.52
C PRO A 5 -25.18 -44.98 8.55
N GLN A 6 -24.48 -43.97 9.06
CA GLN A 6 -23.72 -43.03 8.23
C GLN A 6 -22.67 -43.83 7.46
N SER A 7 -22.69 -43.71 6.13
CA SER A 7 -21.66 -44.27 5.25
C SER A 7 -20.30 -43.70 5.65
N LYS A 8 -19.32 -44.57 5.89
CA LYS A 8 -17.93 -44.13 6.02
C LYS A 8 -17.55 -43.44 4.71
N PRO A 9 -16.96 -42.23 4.76
CA PRO A 9 -16.52 -41.56 3.54
C PRO A 9 -15.52 -42.46 2.80
N THR A 10 -15.85 -42.79 1.56
CA THR A 10 -15.01 -43.59 0.67
C THR A 10 -13.78 -42.77 0.31
N TYR A 11 -12.59 -43.30 0.59
CA TYR A 11 -11.32 -42.69 0.18
C TYR A 11 -11.31 -42.49 -1.35
N ASN A 12 -11.17 -41.24 -1.80
CA ASN A 12 -11.05 -40.89 -3.21
C ASN A 12 -9.57 -40.55 -3.53
N PRO A 13 -8.84 -41.42 -4.24
CA PRO A 13 -7.43 -41.19 -4.59
C PRO A 13 -7.20 -39.97 -5.48
N ALA A 14 -8.23 -39.45 -6.15
CA ALA A 14 -8.14 -38.21 -6.93
C ALA A 14 -8.09 -36.94 -6.07
N LEU A 15 -8.47 -37.03 -4.79
CA LEU A 15 -8.41 -35.94 -3.81
C LEU A 15 -7.19 -36.05 -2.88
N SER A 16 -6.53 -37.22 -2.83
CA SER A 16 -5.21 -37.34 -2.22
C SER A 16 -4.20 -36.81 -3.24
N GLY A 17 -3.94 -35.51 -3.22
CA GLY A 17 -2.93 -34.86 -4.05
C GLY A 17 -1.62 -35.64 -3.97
N ASN A 18 -1.35 -36.43 -5.00
CA ASN A 18 -0.06 -37.08 -5.16
C ASN A 18 0.85 -35.99 -5.75
N PRO A 19 1.91 -35.53 -5.06
CA PRO A 19 2.70 -34.34 -5.43
C PRO A 19 3.57 -34.51 -6.69
N GLN A 20 3.26 -35.47 -7.56
CA GLN A 20 4.08 -35.84 -8.73
C GLN A 20 3.40 -35.65 -10.09
N SER A 21 2.33 -34.85 -10.20
CA SER A 21 1.80 -34.46 -11.52
C SER A 21 2.23 -33.04 -11.90
N SER A 22 3.23 -32.93 -12.75
CA SER A 22 3.73 -31.68 -13.33
C SER A 22 2.79 -31.05 -14.37
N THR A 23 1.54 -31.51 -14.50
CA THR A 23 0.63 -31.07 -15.59
C THR A 23 -0.81 -30.78 -15.18
N LEU A 24 -1.23 -31.01 -13.93
CA LEU A 24 -2.59 -30.68 -13.49
C LEU A 24 -2.64 -29.31 -12.79
N ARG A 25 -3.27 -28.34 -13.45
CA ARG A 25 -3.61 -26.99 -12.94
C ARG A 25 -4.65 -26.98 -11.81
N SER A 26 -4.71 -28.02 -10.99
CA SER A 26 -5.78 -28.17 -10.01
C SER A 26 -5.21 -28.61 -8.67
N TYR A 27 -4.91 -27.59 -7.86
CA TYR A 27 -4.79 -27.66 -6.41
C TYR A 27 -3.49 -28.23 -5.81
N PRO A 28 -2.33 -27.56 -5.99
CA PRO A 28 -1.10 -27.93 -5.27
C PRO A 28 -1.23 -27.77 -3.73
N ASN A 29 -2.19 -26.97 -3.26
CA ASN A 29 -2.38 -26.64 -1.83
C ASN A 29 -3.65 -27.25 -1.21
N GLY A 30 -4.19 -28.33 -1.80
CA GLY A 30 -5.38 -29.02 -1.30
C GLY A 30 -6.70 -28.51 -1.88
N ASN A 31 -7.77 -29.29 -1.67
CA ASN A 31 -9.09 -29.03 -2.28
C ASN A 31 -9.75 -27.75 -1.71
N PRO A 32 -9.97 -26.69 -2.51
CA PRO A 32 -10.60 -25.46 -2.05
C PRO A 32 -12.07 -25.64 -1.67
N ASP A 33 -12.77 -26.62 -2.26
CA ASP A 33 -14.17 -26.95 -1.95
C ASP A 33 -14.34 -27.61 -0.59
N ALA A 34 -13.24 -27.85 0.12
CA ALA A 34 -13.30 -28.35 1.48
C ALA A 34 -13.87 -27.27 2.42
N GLY A 35 -14.96 -27.59 3.10
CA GLY A 35 -15.72 -26.64 3.95
C GLY A 35 -14.98 -26.09 5.19
N TYR A 36 -13.69 -26.38 5.35
CA TYR A 36 -12.81 -25.78 6.37
C TYR A 36 -11.96 -24.62 5.83
N ASN A 37 -11.94 -24.37 4.51
CA ASN A 37 -11.28 -23.20 3.95
C ASN A 37 -12.11 -21.93 4.22
N PRO A 38 -11.51 -20.84 4.74
CA PRO A 38 -12.19 -19.57 4.86
C PRO A 38 -12.83 -19.11 3.54
N PRO A 39 -13.99 -18.42 3.58
CA PRO A 39 -14.55 -17.78 2.40
C PRO A 39 -13.52 -16.86 1.73
N GLY A 40 -13.25 -17.08 0.45
CA GLY A 40 -12.28 -16.28 -0.31
C GLY A 40 -10.83 -16.77 -0.27
N VAL A 41 -10.54 -17.99 0.21
CA VAL A 41 -9.27 -18.66 -0.08
C VAL A 41 -9.25 -19.01 -1.57
N ARG A 42 -8.26 -18.48 -2.31
CA ARG A 42 -8.13 -18.62 -3.76
C ARG A 42 -6.76 -19.19 -4.15
N ASN A 43 -6.66 -19.69 -5.37
CA ASN A 43 -5.50 -20.40 -5.89
C ASN A 43 -4.27 -19.47 -5.98
N THR A 44 -3.38 -19.51 -4.99
CA THR A 44 -2.02 -18.98 -5.11
C THR A 44 -1.03 -20.12 -4.87
N GLY A 45 0.10 -20.12 -5.58
CA GLY A 45 1.18 -21.11 -5.41
C GLY A 45 2.01 -20.87 -4.14
N SER A 46 1.34 -20.55 -3.04
CA SER A 46 1.90 -19.90 -1.86
C SER A 46 2.48 -20.85 -0.82
N ALA A 47 2.28 -22.16 -0.96
CA ALA A 47 2.85 -23.14 -0.05
C ALA A 47 4.38 -23.18 -0.18
N LEU A 48 5.05 -22.95 0.94
CA LEU A 48 6.49 -23.15 1.05
C LEU A 48 6.79 -24.63 1.33
N PRO A 49 7.56 -25.33 0.48
CA PRO A 49 8.03 -26.66 0.82
C PRO A 49 8.94 -26.57 2.06
N LEU A 50 8.83 -27.54 2.97
CA LEU A 50 9.65 -27.57 4.20
C LEU A 50 11.16 -27.69 3.90
N HIS A 51 11.50 -28.35 2.79
CA HIS A 51 12.88 -28.58 2.34
C HIS A 51 12.97 -28.41 0.81
N PRO A 52 12.99 -27.16 0.30
CA PRO A 52 13.15 -26.92 -1.13
C PRO A 52 14.55 -27.33 -1.58
N ALA A 53 14.63 -28.14 -2.65
CA ALA A 53 15.90 -28.43 -3.33
C ALA A 53 16.33 -27.29 -4.27
N GLU A 54 15.37 -26.46 -4.69
CA GLU A 54 15.53 -25.34 -5.62
C GLU A 54 14.78 -24.11 -5.08
N PRO A 55 15.13 -22.89 -5.54
CA PRO A 55 14.40 -21.70 -5.13
C PRO A 55 12.90 -21.83 -5.39
N VAL A 56 12.10 -21.45 -4.40
CA VAL A 56 10.65 -21.52 -4.50
C VAL A 56 10.18 -20.46 -5.50
N ILE A 57 9.39 -20.91 -6.48
CA ILE A 57 8.75 -20.06 -7.49
C ILE A 57 7.29 -19.91 -7.12
N HIS A 58 6.84 -18.67 -6.98
CA HIS A 58 5.44 -18.38 -6.73
C HIS A 58 4.74 -18.07 -8.06
N ASN A 59 3.61 -18.73 -8.30
CA ASN A 59 2.67 -18.29 -9.32
C ASN A 59 1.85 -17.11 -8.81
N TYR A 60 2.06 -15.92 -9.38
CA TYR A 60 1.32 -14.70 -9.06
C TYR A 60 0.00 -14.56 -9.83
N ASP A 61 -0.31 -15.49 -10.74
CA ASP A 61 -1.64 -15.59 -11.33
C ASP A 61 -2.63 -16.11 -10.28
N ALA A 62 -3.49 -15.22 -9.79
CA ALA A 62 -4.55 -15.53 -8.85
C ALA A 62 -5.91 -15.21 -9.48
N GLU A 63 -6.91 -16.03 -9.18
CA GLU A 63 -8.30 -15.64 -9.47
C GLU A 63 -8.70 -14.57 -8.45
N GLY A 64 -8.55 -13.26 -8.72
CA GLY A 64 -8.82 -12.16 -7.76
C GLY A 64 -7.76 -12.00 -6.67
N PRO A 65 -8.01 -11.16 -5.64
CA PRO A 65 -6.92 -10.68 -4.80
C PRO A 65 -6.40 -11.77 -3.87
N ALA A 66 -5.08 -11.87 -3.77
CA ALA A 66 -4.42 -12.74 -2.82
C ALA A 66 -4.85 -12.42 -1.39
N ALA A 67 -5.13 -13.46 -0.62
CA ALA A 67 -5.55 -13.31 0.76
C ALA A 67 -4.49 -12.57 1.58
N GLY A 68 -4.94 -11.59 2.36
CA GLY A 68 -4.10 -10.82 3.26
C GLY A 68 -4.95 -9.97 4.19
N ARG A 69 -4.36 -9.49 5.29
CA ARG A 69 -5.09 -8.69 6.28
C ARG A 69 -4.19 -7.74 7.04
N LEU A 70 -4.62 -6.48 7.18
CA LEU A 70 -4.04 -5.55 8.15
C LEU A 70 -4.83 -5.58 9.48
N GLY A 71 -4.84 -6.76 10.13
CA GLY A 71 -5.66 -7.04 11.30
C GLY A 71 -5.07 -6.61 12.64
N PHE A 72 -4.56 -5.38 12.74
CA PHE A 72 -3.82 -4.89 13.91
C PHE A 72 -4.00 -3.38 14.09
N ARG A 73 -3.49 -2.84 15.20
CA ARG A 73 -3.50 -1.41 15.47
C ARG A 73 -2.15 -0.80 15.11
N TRP A 74 -2.18 0.25 14.29
CA TRP A 74 -0.97 1.00 13.97
C TRP A 74 -0.43 1.75 15.21
N THR A 75 0.89 1.88 15.33
CA THR A 75 1.56 2.65 16.39
C THR A 75 1.12 4.10 16.30
N TYR A 76 0.55 4.64 17.38
CA TYR A 76 -0.09 5.95 17.40
C TYR A 76 0.72 7.00 18.19
N GLY A 77 1.95 6.69 18.58
CA GLY A 77 2.83 7.63 19.27
C GLY A 77 2.45 7.88 20.73
N SER A 78 2.82 9.05 21.26
CA SER A 78 2.64 9.39 22.68
C SER A 78 2.60 10.90 22.90
N ASN A 79 1.90 11.34 23.95
CA ASN A 79 1.84 12.76 24.35
C ASN A 79 3.21 13.38 24.59
N VAL A 80 4.14 12.58 25.12
CA VAL A 80 5.54 12.97 25.30
C VAL A 80 6.37 12.07 24.41
N ALA A 81 6.75 12.56 23.23
CA ALA A 81 7.51 11.81 22.23
C ALA A 81 8.79 11.18 22.81
N ALA A 82 9.49 11.90 23.70
CA ALA A 82 10.70 11.41 24.39
C ALA A 82 10.46 10.20 25.32
N LYS A 83 9.19 9.93 25.70
CA LYS A 83 8.80 8.77 26.52
C LYS A 83 8.17 7.64 25.70
N ASN A 84 8.02 7.82 24.38
CA ASN A 84 7.46 6.78 23.51
C ASN A 84 8.37 5.54 23.52
N ARG A 85 7.76 4.36 23.60
CA ARG A 85 8.45 3.06 23.59
C ARG A 85 8.02 2.17 22.43
N ASP A 86 7.24 2.71 21.50
CA ASP A 86 6.87 1.99 20.29
C ASP A 86 8.12 1.71 19.45
N PRO A 87 8.12 0.65 18.62
CA PRO A 87 9.21 0.41 17.69
C PRO A 87 9.41 1.62 16.77
N ARG A 88 10.64 1.80 16.27
CA ARG A 88 10.95 2.88 15.32
C ARG A 88 10.27 2.69 13.96
N VAL A 89 10.13 1.43 13.56
CA VAL A 89 9.40 0.97 12.37
C VAL A 89 8.44 -0.14 12.81
N GLN A 90 7.14 0.05 12.62
CA GLN A 90 6.19 -1.05 12.76
C GLN A 90 6.08 -1.76 11.43
N VAL A 91 6.40 -3.06 11.40
CA VAL A 91 6.30 -3.90 10.20
C VAL A 91 5.09 -4.80 10.34
N VAL A 92 4.21 -4.80 9.34
CA VAL A 92 3.18 -5.83 9.22
C VAL A 92 3.22 -6.51 7.86
N GLN A 93 3.22 -7.82 7.92
CA GLN A 93 3.05 -8.71 6.79
C GLN A 93 1.56 -8.77 6.42
N TYR A 94 1.20 -8.21 5.26
CA TYR A 94 -0.16 -8.33 4.71
C TYR A 94 -0.42 -9.78 4.26
N ASN A 95 0.55 -10.35 3.54
CA ASN A 95 0.62 -11.75 3.12
C ASN A 95 2.08 -12.18 2.91
N GLU A 96 2.33 -13.38 2.38
CA GLU A 96 3.66 -13.97 2.21
C GLU A 96 4.67 -13.07 1.47
N ASP A 97 4.20 -12.22 0.55
CA ASP A 97 5.04 -11.44 -0.36
C ASP A 97 4.76 -9.92 -0.30
N THR A 98 4.01 -9.45 0.69
CA THR A 98 3.59 -8.04 0.82
C THR A 98 3.70 -7.57 2.25
N PHE A 99 4.47 -6.51 2.48
CA PHE A 99 4.70 -5.92 3.78
C PHE A 99 4.36 -4.44 3.76
N VAL A 100 3.67 -3.98 4.79
CA VAL A 100 3.35 -2.57 5.03
C VAL A 100 4.10 -2.14 6.29
N MET A 101 4.87 -1.07 6.17
CA MET A 101 5.72 -0.58 7.25
C MET A 101 5.34 0.86 7.59
N ARG A 102 5.25 1.17 8.88
CA ARG A 102 4.90 2.50 9.36
C ARG A 102 6.07 3.09 10.15
N GLN A 103 6.44 4.33 9.82
CA GLN A 103 7.35 5.10 10.63
C GLN A 103 6.66 5.56 11.93
N ASN A 104 7.36 5.49 13.07
CA ASN A 104 6.81 5.91 14.36
C ASN A 104 6.46 7.41 14.39
N VAL A 105 5.22 7.72 14.82
CA VAL A 105 4.65 9.08 14.89
C VAL A 105 5.49 10.06 15.72
N CYS A 106 6.18 9.56 16.74
CA CYS A 106 7.05 10.37 17.60
C CYS A 106 8.42 10.70 16.96
N ILE A 107 8.81 10.01 15.89
CA ILE A 107 9.97 10.39 15.07
C ILE A 107 9.56 11.43 14.03
N ASN A 108 8.46 11.15 13.32
CA ASN A 108 7.87 12.07 12.37
C ASN A 108 6.34 12.03 12.48
N TRP A 109 5.73 13.20 12.67
CA TRP A 109 4.31 13.36 12.95
C TRP A 109 3.38 12.87 11.83
N GLN A 110 3.87 12.80 10.58
CA GLN A 110 3.09 12.22 9.49
C GLN A 110 3.02 10.70 9.61
N ALA A 111 4.04 10.08 10.22
CA ALA A 111 4.13 8.63 10.39
C ALA A 111 3.94 7.87 9.07
N PRO A 112 4.72 8.20 8.02
CA PRO A 112 4.49 7.70 6.67
C PRO A 112 4.56 6.18 6.59
N PHE A 113 3.82 5.64 5.63
CA PHE A 113 3.85 4.25 5.23
C PHE A 113 4.83 4.03 4.09
N THR A 114 5.53 2.89 4.15
CA THR A 114 6.39 2.37 3.09
C THR A 114 6.01 0.93 2.82
N HIS A 115 6.04 0.51 1.56
CA HIS A 115 5.50 -0.79 1.15
C HIS A 115 6.60 -1.63 0.51
N LEU A 116 6.79 -2.87 0.97
CA LEU A 116 7.78 -3.80 0.44
C LEU A 116 7.08 -5.00 -0.20
N LEU A 117 7.21 -5.12 -1.51
CA LEU A 117 6.58 -6.14 -2.33
C LEU A 117 7.64 -7.09 -2.87
N PHE A 118 7.36 -8.39 -2.90
CA PHE A 118 8.25 -9.41 -3.45
C PHE A 118 7.67 -10.04 -4.71
N GLY A 119 8.54 -10.37 -5.67
CA GLY A 119 8.28 -11.25 -6.80
C GLY A 119 9.38 -12.32 -6.93
N ASN A 120 9.34 -13.14 -7.99
CA ASN A 120 10.29 -14.26 -8.15
C ASN A 120 11.74 -13.82 -8.41
N ASN A 121 11.97 -12.60 -8.89
CA ASN A 121 13.28 -12.09 -9.32
C ASN A 121 13.79 -10.91 -8.48
N GLY A 122 12.95 -10.29 -7.66
CA GLY A 122 13.35 -9.13 -6.86
C GLY A 122 12.25 -8.61 -5.96
N ALA A 123 12.55 -7.50 -5.28
CA ALA A 123 11.62 -6.79 -4.42
C ALA A 123 11.48 -5.32 -4.84
N LEU A 124 10.33 -4.72 -4.53
CA LEU A 124 10.04 -3.30 -4.70
C LEU A 124 9.79 -2.67 -3.33
N LEU A 125 10.53 -1.62 -3.00
CA LEU A 125 10.22 -0.70 -1.92
C LEU A 125 9.59 0.57 -2.49
N ILE A 126 8.31 0.79 -2.16
CA ILE A 126 7.57 2.01 -2.50
C ILE A 126 7.69 2.97 -1.32
N ASP A 127 8.28 4.12 -1.60
CA ASP A 127 8.62 5.18 -0.65
C ASP A 127 9.61 4.74 0.44
N THR A 128 10.23 5.72 1.10
CA THR A 128 11.29 5.53 2.11
C THR A 128 11.09 6.40 3.35
N GLY A 129 9.87 6.91 3.57
CA GLY A 129 9.51 7.68 4.74
C GLY A 129 10.21 9.04 4.87
N ALA A 130 10.00 9.68 6.03
CA ALA A 130 10.28 11.10 6.23
C ALA A 130 11.59 11.38 6.99
N THR A 131 12.40 10.36 7.30
CA THR A 131 13.58 10.53 8.15
C THR A 131 14.82 9.86 7.58
N ALA A 132 15.83 10.69 7.31
CA ALA A 132 17.11 10.26 6.76
C ALA A 132 17.96 9.47 7.77
N ASN A 133 17.99 9.90 9.04
CA ASN A 133 18.86 9.31 10.05
C ASN A 133 18.40 7.91 10.48
N GLY A 134 19.23 6.91 10.20
CA GLY A 134 19.00 5.50 10.54
C GLY A 134 18.87 5.23 12.04
N ASP A 135 19.52 6.02 12.92
CA ASP A 135 19.41 5.85 14.38
C ASP A 135 17.99 6.17 14.88
N TYR A 136 17.27 7.04 14.17
CA TYR A 136 15.88 7.36 14.48
C TYR A 136 14.92 6.48 13.68
N TYR A 137 15.15 6.29 12.39
CA TYR A 137 14.31 5.49 11.50
C TYR A 137 15.17 4.48 10.74
N PRO A 138 15.46 3.28 11.30
CA PRO A 138 16.36 2.29 10.74
C PRO A 138 15.68 1.49 9.61
N LEU A 139 15.25 2.17 8.56
CA LEU A 139 14.49 1.58 7.46
C LEU A 139 15.32 0.55 6.70
N ARG A 140 16.58 0.86 6.36
CA ARG A 140 17.43 -0.11 5.64
C ARG A 140 17.61 -1.40 6.44
N GLU A 141 17.98 -1.30 7.71
CA GLU A 141 18.15 -2.47 8.58
C GLU A 141 16.87 -3.32 8.62
N THR A 142 15.72 -2.64 8.75
CA THR A 142 14.41 -3.30 8.78
C THR A 142 14.11 -4.02 7.46
N VAL A 143 14.33 -3.35 6.32
CA VAL A 143 14.11 -3.90 4.97
C VAL A 143 15.04 -5.09 4.71
N ASP A 144 16.33 -4.96 5.05
CA ASP A 144 17.31 -6.04 4.87
C ASP A 144 16.96 -7.26 5.74
N ALA A 145 16.46 -7.06 6.97
CA ALA A 145 16.00 -8.15 7.82
C ALA A 145 14.75 -8.86 7.27
N VAL A 146 13.81 -8.12 6.67
CA VAL A 146 12.63 -8.71 6.00
C VAL A 146 13.04 -9.47 4.75
N ILE A 147 13.89 -8.87 3.90
CA ILE A 147 14.41 -9.51 2.68
C ILE A 147 15.18 -10.78 3.03
N GLY A 148 16.03 -10.78 4.06
CA GLY A 148 16.79 -11.95 4.49
C GLY A 148 15.88 -13.11 4.89
N ARG A 149 14.89 -12.86 5.76
CA ARG A 149 13.91 -13.89 6.16
C ARG A 149 13.10 -14.42 4.99
N TRP A 150 12.65 -13.54 4.10
CA TRP A 150 11.90 -13.94 2.91
C TRP A 150 12.78 -14.78 1.96
N ALA A 151 14.03 -14.37 1.76
CA ALA A 151 14.99 -15.07 0.92
C ALA A 151 15.28 -16.48 1.45
N ASP A 152 15.51 -16.63 2.76
CA ASP A 152 15.71 -17.93 3.41
C ASP A 152 14.49 -18.85 3.20
N ALA A 153 13.28 -18.31 3.42
CA ALA A 153 12.03 -19.03 3.24
C ALA A 153 11.80 -19.47 1.77
N ARG A 154 12.34 -18.72 0.80
CA ARG A 154 12.22 -18.99 -0.64
C ARG A 154 13.44 -19.68 -1.25
N GLY A 155 14.43 -20.07 -0.45
CA GLY A 155 15.67 -20.69 -0.95
C GLY A 155 16.49 -19.78 -1.88
N ARG A 156 16.42 -18.46 -1.66
CA ARG A 156 17.10 -17.44 -2.47
C ARG A 156 18.38 -16.98 -1.77
N LYS A 157 19.48 -16.89 -2.53
CA LYS A 157 20.76 -16.36 -2.03
C LYS A 157 20.82 -14.84 -2.06
N THR A 158 20.17 -14.24 -3.06
CA THR A 158 20.19 -12.79 -3.30
C THR A 158 18.83 -12.35 -3.80
N VAL A 159 18.35 -11.22 -3.31
CA VAL A 159 17.11 -10.57 -3.76
C VAL A 159 17.45 -9.12 -4.12
N PRO A 160 17.51 -8.78 -5.42
CA PRO A 160 17.64 -7.40 -5.87
C PRO A 160 16.49 -6.53 -5.34
N LEU A 161 16.78 -5.27 -5.03
CA LEU A 161 15.79 -4.31 -4.54
C LEU A 161 15.65 -3.16 -5.55
N THR A 162 14.43 -2.86 -5.95
CA THR A 162 14.09 -1.60 -6.64
C THR A 162 13.44 -0.67 -5.63
N ILE A 163 13.89 0.59 -5.56
CA ILE A 163 13.28 1.64 -4.74
C ILE A 163 12.62 2.65 -5.65
N ALA A 164 11.31 2.82 -5.51
CA ALA A 164 10.50 3.74 -6.28
C ALA A 164 9.73 4.67 -5.35
N PHE A 165 9.28 5.81 -5.87
CA PHE A 165 8.57 6.82 -5.10
C PHE A 165 7.22 7.12 -5.73
N THR A 166 6.21 7.35 -4.89
CA THR A 166 4.94 7.92 -5.32
C THR A 166 5.11 9.38 -5.76
N SER A 167 6.13 10.08 -5.25
CA SER A 167 6.66 11.33 -5.80
C SER A 167 8.13 11.53 -5.40
N GLY A 168 8.96 12.02 -6.33
CA GLY A 168 10.33 12.43 -6.07
C GLY A 168 10.45 13.82 -5.42
N GLU A 169 9.39 14.63 -5.48
CA GLU A 169 9.27 15.94 -4.82
C GLU A 169 8.89 15.81 -3.34
N ASP A 170 8.21 14.72 -2.97
CA ASP A 170 7.69 14.51 -1.63
C ASP A 170 8.77 14.13 -0.62
N VAL A 171 9.26 15.14 0.10
CA VAL A 171 10.23 14.97 1.18
C VAL A 171 9.63 14.29 2.42
N ALA A 172 8.32 14.13 2.54
CA ALA A 172 7.76 13.31 3.61
C ALA A 172 7.83 11.80 3.29
N GLN A 173 8.07 11.43 2.04
CA GLN A 173 8.06 10.03 1.60
C GLN A 173 9.44 9.55 1.11
N ASN A 174 10.45 10.41 0.94
CA ASN A 174 11.70 10.03 0.27
C ASN A 174 13.01 10.23 1.04
N GLN A 175 12.98 10.59 2.32
CA GLN A 175 14.20 10.97 3.05
C GLN A 175 15.03 9.77 3.50
N GLY A 176 14.40 8.62 3.76
CA GLY A 176 15.11 7.40 4.13
C GLY A 176 15.98 6.82 3.01
N LEU A 177 15.83 7.30 1.76
CA LEU A 177 16.64 6.89 0.60
C LEU A 177 18.14 6.92 0.88
N VAL A 178 18.63 7.90 1.65
CA VAL A 178 20.06 8.04 1.93
C VAL A 178 20.66 6.80 2.61
N GLN A 179 19.84 6.00 3.31
CA GLN A 179 20.27 4.78 3.96
C GLN A 179 20.63 3.66 2.97
N PHE A 180 20.15 3.74 1.73
CA PHE A 180 20.27 2.70 0.70
C PHE A 180 21.35 2.98 -0.35
N MET A 181 22.05 4.13 -0.28
CA MET A 181 22.98 4.58 -1.33
C MET A 181 24.15 3.63 -1.58
N ASP A 182 24.57 2.88 -0.56
CA ASP A 182 25.64 1.89 -0.59
C ASP A 182 25.13 0.45 -0.59
N ARG A 183 23.80 0.25 -0.65
CA ARG A 183 23.22 -1.09 -0.58
C ARG A 183 23.46 -1.84 -1.90
N PRO A 184 24.14 -3.00 -1.88
CA PRO A 184 24.41 -3.76 -3.10
C PRO A 184 23.12 -4.26 -3.76
N HIS A 185 23.18 -4.53 -5.07
CA HIS A 185 22.05 -5.04 -5.87
C HIS A 185 20.75 -4.22 -5.72
N THR A 186 20.90 -2.89 -5.67
CA THR A 186 19.78 -1.97 -5.50
C THR A 186 19.67 -1.02 -6.69
N THR A 187 18.49 -0.95 -7.29
CA THR A 187 18.12 0.02 -8.32
C THR A 187 17.29 1.13 -7.67
N ILE A 188 17.71 2.38 -7.83
CA ILE A 188 16.95 3.55 -7.36
C ILE A 188 16.31 4.21 -8.58
N VAL A 189 14.99 4.33 -8.58
CA VAL A 189 14.30 5.08 -9.64
C VAL A 189 14.72 6.55 -9.56
N PRO A 190 15.15 7.17 -10.69
CA PRO A 190 15.55 8.57 -10.69
C PRO A 190 14.41 9.50 -10.28
N LYS A 191 14.67 10.45 -9.40
CA LYS A 191 13.67 11.47 -8.98
C LYS A 191 13.37 12.54 -10.03
N PRO A 192 14.34 13.06 -10.81
CA PRO A 192 14.04 14.11 -11.79
C PRO A 192 13.03 13.63 -12.84
N LEU A 193 11.89 14.34 -12.94
CA LEU A 193 10.73 13.96 -13.73
C LEU A 193 11.05 13.48 -15.16
N GLY A 194 11.93 14.16 -15.89
CA GLY A 194 12.29 13.76 -17.26
C GLY A 194 12.96 12.39 -17.33
N VAL A 195 13.84 12.09 -16.37
CA VAL A 195 14.56 10.81 -16.32
C VAL A 195 13.69 9.71 -15.71
N MET A 196 12.82 10.07 -14.75
CA MET A 196 11.80 9.17 -14.20
C MET A 196 10.84 8.67 -15.30
N LYS A 197 10.34 9.59 -16.15
CA LYS A 197 9.52 9.23 -17.32
C LYS A 197 10.26 8.26 -18.23
N GLN A 198 11.52 8.52 -18.53
CA GLN A 198 12.32 7.62 -19.36
C GLN A 198 12.48 6.24 -18.71
N HIS A 199 12.74 6.18 -17.41
CA HIS A 199 12.88 4.93 -16.66
C HIS A 199 11.63 4.05 -16.76
N TYR A 200 10.45 4.66 -16.64
CA TYR A 200 9.17 3.95 -16.77
C TYR A 200 8.67 3.78 -18.21
N GLY A 201 9.41 4.24 -19.22
CA GLY A 201 8.97 4.17 -20.62
C GLY A 201 7.83 5.15 -20.98
N LEU A 202 7.63 6.20 -20.19
CA LEU A 202 6.52 7.15 -20.27
C LEU A 202 6.85 8.46 -21.02
N SER A 203 8.06 8.61 -21.58
CA SER A 203 8.53 9.88 -22.18
C SER A 203 7.60 10.46 -23.25
N SER A 204 6.95 9.62 -24.07
CA SER A 204 6.11 10.04 -25.19
C SER A 204 4.61 10.09 -24.87
N ASN A 205 4.18 9.53 -23.74
CA ASN A 205 2.75 9.37 -23.43
C ASN A 205 2.39 9.83 -22.01
N TRP A 206 3.26 10.54 -21.31
CA TRP A 206 2.92 11.11 -20.01
C TRP A 206 1.85 12.22 -20.14
N PRO A 207 0.82 12.27 -19.28
CA PRO A 207 0.50 11.35 -18.17
C PRO A 207 -0.49 10.23 -18.55
N ASN A 208 -0.81 10.03 -19.83
CA ASN A 208 -1.89 9.15 -20.29
C ASN A 208 -1.49 7.67 -20.44
N GLY A 209 -0.19 7.37 -20.52
CA GLY A 209 0.34 6.00 -20.55
C GLY A 209 0.51 5.39 -19.16
N THR A 210 0.80 4.10 -19.14
CA THR A 210 1.25 3.38 -17.93
C THR A 210 2.66 2.82 -18.15
N GLY A 211 3.43 2.74 -17.07
CA GLY A 211 4.71 2.04 -17.01
C GLY A 211 4.58 0.73 -16.24
N THR A 212 5.67 -0.02 -16.12
CA THR A 212 5.68 -1.27 -15.35
C THR A 212 6.99 -1.46 -14.57
N ILE A 213 6.90 -2.18 -13.47
CA ILE A 213 8.05 -2.74 -12.74
C ILE A 213 7.79 -4.25 -12.60
N ASP A 214 8.62 -5.07 -13.24
CA ASP A 214 8.52 -6.53 -13.17
C ASP A 214 9.41 -7.08 -12.03
N LEU A 215 8.77 -7.73 -11.05
CA LEU A 215 9.46 -8.35 -9.92
C LEU A 215 9.74 -9.84 -10.15
N GLY A 216 9.57 -10.35 -11.36
CA GLY A 216 9.59 -11.77 -11.69
C GLY A 216 8.19 -12.35 -11.55
N ASP A 217 7.39 -12.20 -12.60
CA ASP A 217 6.00 -12.67 -12.74
C ASP A 217 4.96 -11.89 -11.92
N ARG A 218 5.38 -11.07 -10.93
CA ARG A 218 4.55 -10.05 -10.29
C ARG A 218 4.84 -8.69 -10.92
N VAL A 219 4.02 -8.29 -11.90
CA VAL A 219 4.20 -7.05 -12.64
C VAL A 219 3.39 -5.91 -12.01
N ILE A 220 4.09 -4.93 -11.45
CA ILE A 220 3.47 -3.74 -10.86
C ILE A 220 3.22 -2.71 -11.96
N THR A 221 1.98 -2.24 -12.10
CA THR A 221 1.64 -1.17 -13.04
C THR A 221 1.93 0.19 -12.40
N VAL A 222 2.62 1.07 -13.13
CA VAL A 222 2.90 2.46 -12.72
C VAL A 222 1.96 3.38 -13.48
N ILE A 223 1.13 4.12 -12.75
CA ILE A 223 0.10 5.01 -13.30
C ILE A 223 0.49 6.44 -12.97
N PRO A 224 0.77 7.32 -13.95
CA PRO A 224 0.96 8.74 -13.69
C PRO A 224 -0.25 9.32 -12.99
N THR A 225 -0.02 10.08 -11.91
CA THR A 225 -1.06 10.75 -11.14
C THR A 225 -0.58 12.14 -10.67
N PRO A 226 -0.20 13.04 -11.60
CA PRO A 226 0.13 14.41 -11.22
C PRO A 226 -1.07 15.11 -10.56
N GLY A 227 -0.82 16.01 -9.61
CA GLY A 227 -1.88 16.78 -8.94
C GLY A 227 -1.40 17.34 -7.60
N THR A 228 -1.25 16.47 -6.60
CA THR A 228 -0.57 16.81 -5.33
C THR A 228 0.89 17.18 -5.59
N HIS A 229 1.56 16.37 -6.42
CA HIS A 229 2.93 16.61 -6.90
C HIS A 229 2.95 16.51 -8.43
N LYS A 230 3.82 17.26 -9.10
CA LYS A 230 3.84 17.28 -10.58
C LYS A 230 4.41 15.99 -11.19
N ASP A 231 5.16 15.23 -10.39
CA ASP A 231 5.78 13.96 -10.72
C ASP A 231 5.08 12.77 -10.08
N GLY A 232 3.87 12.98 -9.54
CA GLY A 232 3.08 11.96 -8.85
C GLY A 232 2.84 10.72 -9.72
N VAL A 233 3.00 9.54 -9.12
CA VAL A 233 2.62 8.25 -9.68
C VAL A 233 1.93 7.39 -8.61
N SER A 234 1.07 6.49 -9.06
CA SER A 234 0.46 5.45 -8.24
C SER A 234 0.90 4.08 -8.75
N PHE A 235 1.05 3.12 -7.84
CA PHE A 235 1.47 1.75 -8.16
C PHE A 235 0.30 0.81 -7.96
N TYR A 236 -0.03 0.00 -8.96
CA TYR A 236 -1.06 -1.02 -8.85
C TYR A 236 -0.41 -2.41 -8.84
N ASP A 237 -0.69 -3.16 -7.77
CA ASP A 237 -0.29 -4.54 -7.62
C ASP A 237 -1.46 -5.48 -7.96
N PRO A 238 -1.41 -6.20 -9.10
CA PRO A 238 -2.48 -7.11 -9.51
C PRO A 238 -2.54 -8.38 -8.68
N TYR A 239 -1.50 -8.70 -7.89
CA TYR A 239 -1.52 -9.90 -7.05
C TYR A 239 -2.44 -9.71 -5.84
N CYS A 240 -2.44 -8.52 -5.22
CA CYS A 240 -3.30 -8.20 -4.07
C CYS A 240 -4.50 -7.30 -4.41
N ASP A 241 -4.65 -6.87 -5.67
CA ASP A 241 -5.55 -5.80 -6.11
C ASP A 241 -5.40 -4.52 -5.25
N ILE A 242 -4.16 -4.14 -4.93
CA ILE A 242 -3.87 -2.94 -4.11
C ILE A 242 -3.36 -1.81 -5.00
N LEU A 243 -3.94 -0.63 -4.82
CA LEU A 243 -3.49 0.61 -5.42
C LEU A 243 -2.77 1.49 -4.38
N PHE A 244 -1.47 1.67 -4.53
CA PHE A 244 -0.64 2.56 -3.70
C PHE A 244 -0.63 3.96 -4.29
N THR A 245 -1.25 4.91 -3.59
CA THR A 245 -1.52 6.28 -4.10
C THR A 245 -0.64 7.36 -3.50
N GLY A 246 0.16 7.04 -2.47
CA GLY A 246 0.96 8.02 -1.74
C GLY A 246 0.08 9.18 -1.26
N ASP A 247 0.54 10.40 -1.48
CA ASP A 247 -0.15 11.63 -1.05
C ASP A 247 -1.18 12.16 -2.07
N LEU A 248 -1.48 11.41 -3.14
CA LEU A 248 -2.58 11.75 -4.06
C LEU A 248 -3.94 11.56 -3.40
N LEU A 249 -4.15 10.38 -2.80
CA LEU A 249 -5.41 10.00 -2.16
C LEU A 249 -5.10 9.11 -0.97
N PHE A 250 -5.41 9.59 0.22
CA PHE A 250 -5.12 8.89 1.48
C PHE A 250 -6.10 9.39 2.56
N PRO A 251 -6.25 8.68 3.68
CA PRO A 251 -7.10 9.11 4.78
C PRO A 251 -6.47 10.27 5.55
N GLY A 252 -6.34 11.45 4.92
CA GLY A 252 -5.77 12.62 5.56
C GLY A 252 -5.95 13.93 4.80
N CYS A 253 -5.01 14.86 5.05
CA CYS A 253 -5.07 16.22 4.56
C CYS A 253 -4.29 16.36 3.24
N ILE A 254 -5.00 16.35 2.11
CA ILE A 254 -4.42 16.37 0.76
C ILE A 254 -4.22 17.82 0.30
N ASN A 255 -2.97 18.19 0.01
CA ASN A 255 -2.64 19.50 -0.56
C ASN A 255 -2.59 19.41 -2.08
N ILE A 256 -3.48 20.13 -2.76
CA ILE A 256 -3.56 20.12 -4.22
C ILE A 256 -2.62 21.19 -4.77
N SER A 257 -1.59 20.78 -5.49
CA SER A 257 -0.67 21.73 -6.16
C SER A 257 -1.19 22.19 -7.52
N ASN A 258 -1.86 21.31 -8.26
CA ASN A 258 -2.54 21.62 -9.51
C ASN A 258 -3.87 20.87 -9.57
N ASP A 259 -4.97 21.60 -9.51
CA ASP A 259 -6.32 21.03 -9.44
C ASP A 259 -6.80 20.43 -10.76
N GLY A 260 -6.40 21.00 -11.91
CA GLY A 260 -6.62 20.41 -13.23
C GLY A 260 -5.99 19.02 -13.35
N ASP A 261 -4.69 18.92 -13.04
CA ASP A 261 -3.97 17.64 -13.06
C ASP A 261 -4.56 16.66 -12.04
N PHE A 262 -4.92 17.14 -10.84
CA PHE A 262 -5.52 16.32 -9.79
C PHE A 262 -6.85 15.69 -10.23
N VAL A 263 -7.75 16.49 -10.83
CA VAL A 263 -9.02 16.00 -11.40
C VAL A 263 -8.74 14.96 -12.49
N THR A 264 -7.89 15.27 -13.48
CA THR A 264 -7.58 14.34 -14.57
C THR A 264 -6.92 13.05 -14.07
N SER A 265 -6.13 13.11 -12.99
CA SER A 265 -5.54 11.93 -12.37
C SER A 265 -6.55 11.06 -11.66
N LEU A 266 -7.54 11.66 -10.98
CA LEU A 266 -8.64 10.90 -10.37
C LEU A 266 -9.56 10.29 -11.44
N GLU A 267 -9.80 10.97 -12.56
CA GLU A 267 -10.52 10.39 -13.72
C GLU A 267 -9.77 9.17 -14.29
N ARG A 268 -8.44 9.26 -14.40
CA ARG A 268 -7.60 8.15 -14.84
C ARG A 268 -7.67 6.98 -13.87
N LEU A 269 -7.61 7.23 -12.56
CA LEU A 269 -7.76 6.16 -11.56
C LEU A 269 -9.16 5.56 -11.55
N GLN A 270 -10.21 6.35 -11.76
CA GLN A 270 -11.58 5.85 -11.89
C GLN A 270 -11.71 4.92 -13.10
N GLY A 271 -11.21 5.35 -14.27
CA GLY A 271 -11.20 4.54 -15.48
C GLY A 271 -10.38 3.25 -15.29
N PHE A 272 -9.22 3.36 -14.64
CA PHE A 272 -8.38 2.20 -14.33
C PHE A 272 -9.07 1.21 -13.39
N ALA A 273 -9.66 1.67 -12.29
CA ALA A 273 -10.37 0.83 -11.32
C ALA A 273 -11.70 0.25 -11.84
N SER A 274 -12.26 0.83 -12.91
CA SER A 274 -13.39 0.25 -13.63
C SER A 274 -12.97 -0.91 -14.54
N ALA A 275 -11.71 -0.92 -14.99
CA ALA A 275 -11.16 -1.92 -15.90
C ALA A 275 -10.33 -3.00 -15.18
N ASN A 276 -9.87 -2.73 -13.96
CA ASN A 276 -9.02 -3.61 -13.16
C ASN A 276 -9.62 -3.73 -11.76
N PRO A 277 -9.62 -4.94 -11.16
CA PRO A 277 -10.10 -5.10 -9.80
C PRO A 277 -9.25 -4.27 -8.84
N VAL A 278 -9.87 -3.61 -7.87
CA VAL A 278 -9.16 -2.93 -6.78
C VAL A 278 -9.86 -3.34 -5.49
N GLN A 279 -9.11 -3.95 -4.58
CA GLN A 279 -9.59 -4.28 -3.25
C GLN A 279 -9.36 -3.10 -2.30
N TRP A 280 -8.14 -2.57 -2.28
CA TRP A 280 -7.73 -1.51 -1.35
C TRP A 280 -6.95 -0.40 -2.06
N ILE A 281 -7.12 0.81 -1.56
CA ILE A 281 -6.26 1.96 -1.82
C ILE A 281 -5.46 2.23 -0.55
N LEU A 282 -4.14 2.26 -0.66
CA LEU A 282 -3.22 2.55 0.44
C LEU A 282 -2.44 3.83 0.14
N GLY A 283 -2.64 4.83 1.00
CA GLY A 283 -2.01 6.13 0.90
C GLY A 283 -0.70 6.28 1.67
N GLY A 284 -0.13 7.49 1.63
CA GLY A 284 1.17 7.79 2.25
C GLY A 284 1.15 7.89 3.78
N HIS A 285 0.02 8.32 4.38
CA HIS A 285 -0.13 8.43 5.83
C HIS A 285 -1.61 8.50 6.27
N ILE A 286 -1.87 8.65 7.57
CA ILE A 286 -3.20 8.87 8.15
C ILE A 286 -3.19 10.18 8.95
N ASP A 287 -4.08 11.10 8.60
CA ASP A 287 -4.39 12.28 9.42
C ASP A 287 -5.82 12.29 9.91
N MET A 288 -6.73 11.58 9.23
CA MET A 288 -8.12 11.51 9.65
C MET A 288 -8.26 10.71 10.94
N MET A 289 -9.21 11.14 11.77
CA MET A 289 -9.68 10.39 12.91
C MET A 289 -10.74 9.37 12.46
N PHE A 290 -11.07 8.41 13.31
CA PHE A 290 -12.23 7.52 13.08
C PHE A 290 -13.57 8.28 13.03
N VAL A 291 -13.60 9.52 13.52
CA VAL A 291 -14.78 10.40 13.47
C VAL A 291 -14.80 11.12 12.12
N PRO A 292 -15.87 10.97 11.31
CA PRO A 292 -15.97 11.60 9.99
C PRO A 292 -15.69 13.11 9.99
N GLY A 293 -14.85 13.56 9.05
CA GLY A 293 -14.52 14.97 8.85
C GLY A 293 -13.58 15.56 9.92
N LYS A 294 -13.14 14.75 10.90
CA LYS A 294 -12.17 15.15 11.91
C LYS A 294 -10.80 14.62 11.56
N HIS A 295 -9.80 15.47 11.71
CA HIS A 295 -8.41 15.15 11.43
C HIS A 295 -7.53 15.71 12.54
N TYR A 296 -6.38 15.09 12.74
CA TYR A 296 -5.38 15.59 13.66
C TYR A 296 -4.82 16.94 13.17
N PRO A 297 -4.46 17.83 14.10
CA PRO A 297 -3.67 18.99 13.74
C PRO A 297 -2.28 18.55 13.26
N ARG A 298 -1.69 19.36 12.39
CA ARG A 298 -0.31 19.20 11.95
C ARG A 298 0.62 19.11 13.17
N PHE A 299 1.67 18.29 13.07
CA PHE A 299 2.64 18.06 14.15
C PHE A 299 2.13 17.28 15.37
N ALA A 300 0.91 16.75 15.37
CA ALA A 300 0.47 15.84 16.42
C ALA A 300 1.35 14.58 16.46
N THR A 301 1.97 14.31 17.62
CA THR A 301 2.79 13.11 17.86
C THR A 301 2.04 12.00 18.59
N TYR A 302 0.76 12.22 18.89
CA TYR A 302 -0.14 11.27 19.55
C TYR A 302 -1.47 11.22 18.81
N LYS A 303 -1.72 10.09 18.14
CA LYS A 303 -2.85 9.90 17.24
C LYS A 303 -3.64 8.61 17.54
N PRO A 304 -4.15 8.39 18.77
CA PRO A 304 -4.72 7.09 19.19
C PRO A 304 -6.02 6.70 18.49
N TYR A 305 -6.70 7.66 17.87
CA TYR A 305 -8.02 7.59 17.25
C TYR A 305 -7.99 7.75 15.73
N GLU A 306 -6.88 7.36 15.09
CA GLU A 306 -6.77 7.38 13.62
C GLU A 306 -7.85 6.54 12.94
N ARG A 307 -8.20 6.96 11.73
CA ARG A 307 -8.90 6.13 10.76
C ARG A 307 -8.02 4.92 10.37
N VAL A 308 -8.63 3.87 9.86
CA VAL A 308 -7.90 2.77 9.21
C VAL A 308 -7.16 3.27 7.96
N LEU A 309 -6.07 2.58 7.58
CA LEU A 309 -5.29 2.94 6.39
C LEU A 309 -6.07 2.59 5.11
N GLU A 310 -6.71 1.43 5.12
CA GLU A 310 -7.39 0.88 3.96
C GLU A 310 -8.58 1.74 3.55
N MET A 311 -8.57 2.19 2.29
CA MET A 311 -9.72 2.80 1.65
C MET A 311 -10.25 1.88 0.54
N THR A 312 -11.55 1.93 0.29
CA THR A 312 -12.17 1.15 -0.78
C THR A 312 -12.13 1.93 -2.11
N PRO A 313 -12.34 1.26 -3.27
CA PRO A 313 -12.36 1.93 -4.57
C PRO A 313 -13.36 3.08 -4.70
N ALA A 314 -14.48 3.01 -3.95
CA ALA A 314 -15.47 4.08 -3.89
C ALA A 314 -14.90 5.44 -3.44
N MET A 315 -13.74 5.44 -2.77
CA MET A 315 -13.03 6.66 -2.41
C MET A 315 -12.53 7.44 -3.62
N ILE A 316 -12.24 6.78 -4.75
CA ILE A 316 -11.84 7.45 -6.00
C ILE A 316 -13.00 8.30 -6.53
N ASP A 317 -14.21 7.74 -6.51
CA ASP A 317 -15.42 8.46 -6.97
C ASP A 317 -15.70 9.68 -6.08
N ASP A 318 -15.57 9.51 -4.76
CA ASP A 318 -15.80 10.60 -3.81
C ASP A 318 -14.74 11.70 -3.91
N ALA A 319 -13.47 11.31 -4.08
CA ALA A 319 -12.37 12.23 -4.33
C ALA A 319 -12.56 12.98 -5.65
N LEU A 320 -12.96 12.30 -6.72
CA LEU A 320 -13.18 12.92 -8.03
C LEU A 320 -14.32 13.93 -8.00
N ALA A 321 -15.46 13.56 -7.39
CA ALA A 321 -16.58 14.48 -7.22
C ALA A 321 -16.17 15.72 -6.42
N SER A 322 -15.45 15.53 -5.31
CA SER A 322 -14.93 16.62 -4.47
C SER A 322 -13.91 17.48 -5.22
N ALA A 323 -13.01 16.88 -5.99
CA ALA A 323 -12.00 17.58 -6.77
C ALA A 323 -12.61 18.49 -7.83
N ARG A 324 -13.65 18.01 -8.54
CA ARG A 324 -14.42 18.81 -9.49
C ARG A 324 -15.15 19.96 -8.82
N GLU A 325 -15.68 19.75 -7.62
CA GLU A 325 -16.38 20.79 -6.86
C GLU A 325 -15.44 21.92 -6.41
N VAL A 326 -14.20 21.59 -6.02
CA VAL A 326 -13.24 22.59 -5.53
C VAL A 326 -12.37 23.21 -6.63
N GLN A 327 -12.43 22.69 -7.86
CA GLN A 327 -11.60 23.17 -8.97
C GLN A 327 -11.80 24.68 -9.21
N GLY A 328 -10.70 25.42 -9.32
CA GLY A 328 -10.68 26.88 -9.49
C GLY A 328 -11.06 27.67 -8.23
N ARG A 329 -11.22 27.02 -7.07
CA ARG A 329 -11.58 27.67 -5.79
C ARG A 329 -10.45 27.56 -4.78
N GLU A 330 -10.23 28.65 -4.05
CA GLU A 330 -9.38 28.65 -2.85
C GLU A 330 -10.20 28.18 -1.65
N VAL A 331 -10.07 26.90 -1.28
CA VAL A 331 -10.93 26.29 -0.25
C VAL A 331 -10.23 25.16 0.50
N LYS A 332 -10.50 25.08 1.81
CA LYS A 332 -10.34 23.86 2.60
C LYS A 332 -11.68 23.13 2.60
N PHE A 333 -11.75 22.00 1.91
CA PHE A 333 -12.98 21.24 1.71
C PHE A 333 -12.93 19.95 2.51
N ILE A 334 -13.81 19.83 3.51
CA ILE A 334 -13.78 18.71 4.46
C ILE A 334 -14.69 17.60 3.94
N ARG A 335 -14.19 16.37 3.86
CA ARG A 335 -14.97 15.16 3.61
C ARG A 335 -14.86 14.19 4.78
N PRO A 336 -15.75 13.18 4.89
CA PRO A 336 -15.68 12.18 5.95
C PRO A 336 -14.29 11.56 6.13
N ASP A 337 -13.63 11.24 5.02
CA ASP A 337 -12.45 10.37 5.01
C ASP A 337 -11.17 11.03 4.47
N PHE A 338 -11.25 12.28 4.03
CA PHE A 338 -10.09 13.10 3.62
C PHE A 338 -10.46 14.59 3.69
N VAL A 339 -9.47 15.46 3.56
CA VAL A 339 -9.67 16.91 3.43
C VAL A 339 -8.87 17.40 2.23
N LEU A 340 -9.49 18.19 1.36
CA LEU A 340 -8.80 18.83 0.23
C LEU A 340 -8.43 20.26 0.61
N PHE A 341 -7.17 20.62 0.40
CA PHE A 341 -6.67 21.98 0.46
C PHE A 341 -6.36 22.41 -0.98
N ASN A 342 -7.28 23.15 -1.61
CA ASN A 342 -7.07 23.71 -2.95
C ASN A 342 -6.79 25.21 -2.87
N GLY A 343 -5.67 25.66 -3.43
CA GLY A 343 -5.30 27.09 -3.44
C GLY A 343 -5.12 27.74 -2.06
N VAL A 344 -5.09 26.95 -0.98
CA VAL A 344 -4.99 27.44 0.40
C VAL A 344 -3.81 26.81 1.13
N SER A 345 -3.36 27.48 2.19
CA SER A 345 -2.30 26.95 3.05
C SER A 345 -2.73 25.63 3.73
N PRO A 346 -1.81 24.66 3.93
CA PRO A 346 -2.05 23.48 4.76
C PRO A 346 -2.49 23.83 6.21
N ASP A 347 -2.23 25.05 6.67
CA ASP A 347 -2.60 25.55 8.00
C ASP A 347 -3.94 26.33 7.98
N ALA A 348 -4.70 26.29 6.88
CA ALA A 348 -6.00 26.94 6.78
C ALA A 348 -6.99 26.43 7.85
N ARG A 349 -7.58 27.37 8.60
CA ARG A 349 -8.47 27.06 9.72
C ARG A 349 -9.93 26.93 9.30
N ALA A 350 -10.42 27.89 8.54
CA ALA A 350 -11.79 27.86 8.00
C ALA A 350 -11.87 26.83 6.89
N GLY A 351 -12.97 26.07 6.87
CA GLY A 351 -13.23 25.09 5.83
C GLY A 351 -14.73 24.83 5.68
N GLU A 352 -15.09 24.31 4.52
CA GLU A 352 -16.46 23.94 4.19
C GLU A 352 -16.74 22.54 4.76
N TRP A 353 -17.72 22.47 5.65
CA TRP A 353 -18.13 21.22 6.27
C TRP A 353 -19.12 20.48 5.35
N PRO A 354 -19.00 19.14 5.18
CA PRO A 354 -19.81 18.41 4.23
C PRO A 354 -21.28 18.36 4.66
N GLU A 355 -22.18 18.58 3.69
CA GLU A 355 -23.62 18.47 3.92
C GLU A 355 -24.00 17.07 4.42
N GLY A 356 -24.93 16.99 5.36
CA GLY A 356 -25.43 15.72 5.89
C GLY A 356 -24.47 14.96 6.82
N VAL A 357 -23.25 15.46 7.05
CA VAL A 357 -22.29 14.86 7.98
C VAL A 357 -22.42 15.52 9.36
N PRO A 358 -22.76 14.80 10.44
CA PRO A 358 -22.83 15.39 11.77
C PRO A 358 -21.47 15.94 12.24
N ASN A 359 -21.45 17.19 12.68
CA ASN A 359 -20.25 17.81 13.24
C ASN A 359 -20.08 17.41 14.72
N ILE A 360 -19.66 16.16 14.93
CA ILE A 360 -19.47 15.57 16.26
C ILE A 360 -18.15 16.04 16.87
N THR A 361 -18.13 16.32 18.18
CA THR A 361 -16.90 16.59 18.90
C THR A 361 -16.08 15.30 19.03
N ALA A 362 -14.90 15.27 18.43
CA ALA A 362 -14.00 14.12 18.54
C ALA A 362 -13.42 13.99 19.96
N PRO A 363 -13.08 12.76 20.40
CA PRO A 363 -12.33 12.56 21.62
C PRO A 363 -11.01 13.34 21.57
N GLN A 364 -10.70 14.07 22.64
CA GLN A 364 -9.43 14.77 22.77
C GLN A 364 -8.36 13.80 23.26
N PRO A 365 -7.26 13.62 22.52
CA PRO A 365 -6.12 12.84 22.99
C PRO A 365 -5.34 13.69 24.01
N TYR A 366 -5.62 13.53 25.31
CA TYR A 366 -4.88 14.18 26.40
C TYR A 366 -3.59 13.46 26.74
#